data_AF-A0A8J3MM23-F1
#
_entry.id   AF-A0A8J3MM23-F1
#
_cell.length_a   1.000
_cell.length_b   1.000
_cell.length_c   1.000
_cell.angle_alpha   90.00
_cell.angle_beta   90.00
_cell.angle_gamma   90.00
#
_symmetry.space_group_name_H-M   'P 1'
#
loop_
_entity.id
_entity.type
_entity.pdbx_description
1 polymer ?
#
loop_
_entity_poly.entity_id
_entity_poly.type
_entity_poly.pdbx_seq_one_letter_code
_entity_poly.pdbx_strand_id
1 'polypeptide(L)'
;MAAPHRDRGHAGPGADAAARRAWTRSYTAQANAWALRNLGVLDIQADDVAGAAERFTTAHRLAPRLRALTIETLEVLIAAGRPGDALGIADRLDPAQRWHGRVRLLECHAALDFGDLPRAKRLLDDGIVVDDLREGEDSLDTLWWTYHEKRAAAGMGILDPATRVRIRREHPLPCLYDYRMHDNG
;
A
#
# COMPACT_ATOMS: atom_id res chain seq x y z
N MET A 1 27.26 -10.32 8.89
CA MET A 1 26.27 -11.30 8.39
C MET A 1 25.29 -10.51 7.55
N ALA A 2 25.46 -10.52 6.22
CA ALA A 2 24.74 -9.67 5.29
C ALA A 2 23.39 -10.29 4.92
N ALA A 3 22.34 -9.47 4.89
CA ALA A 3 20.99 -9.86 4.44
C ALA A 3 20.98 -10.10 2.92
N PRO A 4 20.13 -11.01 2.41
CA PRO A 4 20.05 -11.29 0.99
C PRO A 4 19.37 -10.12 0.25
N HIS A 5 20.14 -9.47 -0.61
CA HIS A 5 19.65 -8.54 -1.63
C HIS A 5 18.70 -9.32 -2.55
N ARG A 6 17.42 -8.95 -2.58
CA ARG A 6 16.47 -9.49 -3.56
C ARG A 6 16.88 -8.96 -4.94
N ASP A 7 17.60 -9.77 -5.71
CA ASP A 7 17.79 -9.55 -7.14
C ASP A 7 16.43 -9.67 -7.86
N ARG A 8 15.69 -8.55 -7.93
CA ARG A 8 14.69 -8.37 -8.98
C ARG A 8 15.47 -8.24 -10.27
N GLY A 9 15.46 -9.28 -11.12
CA GLY A 9 16.21 -9.31 -12.37
C GLY A 9 16.08 -8.00 -13.15
N HIS A 10 17.13 -7.18 -13.11
CA HIS A 10 17.26 -6.02 -13.98
C HIS A 10 17.50 -6.54 -15.39
N ALA A 11 16.45 -6.54 -16.21
CA ALA A 11 16.65 -6.60 -17.64
C ALA A 11 17.48 -5.37 -18.02
N GLY A 12 18.55 -5.54 -18.81
CA GLY A 12 19.44 -4.42 -19.13
C GLY A 12 18.71 -3.28 -19.86
N PRO A 13 19.30 -2.07 -19.96
CA PRO A 13 18.63 -0.87 -20.50
C PRO A 13 17.99 -1.05 -21.89
N GLY A 14 18.55 -1.92 -22.73
CA GLY A 14 18.00 -2.25 -24.04
C GLY A 14 16.72 -3.10 -23.99
N ALA A 15 16.57 -3.95 -22.99
CA ALA A 15 15.40 -4.80 -22.79
C ALA A 15 14.19 -3.98 -22.30
N ASP A 16 14.41 -3.03 -21.37
CA ASP A 16 13.37 -2.12 -20.89
C ASP A 16 12.83 -1.22 -22.01
N ALA A 17 13.73 -0.72 -22.87
CA ALA A 17 13.34 0.07 -24.03
C ALA A 17 12.51 -0.74 -25.04
N ALA A 18 12.86 -2.02 -25.27
CA ALA A 18 12.09 -2.91 -26.14
C ALA A 18 10.72 -3.24 -25.53
N ALA A 19 10.66 -3.54 -24.23
CA ALA A 19 9.43 -3.80 -23.49
C ALA A 19 8.49 -2.59 -23.53
N ARG A 20 9.01 -1.38 -23.25
CA ARG A 20 8.24 -0.13 -23.33
C ARG A 20 7.62 0.05 -24.71
N ARG A 21 8.39 -0.13 -25.78
CA ARG A 21 7.86 -0.04 -27.16
C ARG A 21 6.76 -1.07 -27.42
N ALA A 22 6.91 -2.30 -26.93
CA ALA A 22 5.91 -3.35 -27.12
C ALA A 22 4.59 -3.03 -26.40
N TRP A 23 4.65 -2.61 -25.14
CA TRP A 23 3.46 -2.26 -24.37
C TRP A 23 2.78 -1.00 -24.88
N THR A 24 3.55 0.02 -25.29
CA THR A 24 2.98 1.21 -25.95
C THR A 24 2.24 0.82 -27.22
N ARG A 25 2.82 -0.02 -28.10
CA ARG A 25 2.13 -0.49 -29.31
C ARG A 25 0.84 -1.25 -28.99
N SER A 26 0.87 -2.14 -28.00
CA SER A 26 -0.32 -2.87 -27.56
C SER A 26 -1.42 -1.91 -27.10
N TYR A 27 -1.08 -0.92 -26.27
CA TYR A 27 -2.03 0.08 -25.80
C TYR A 27 -2.58 0.97 -26.93
N THR A 28 -1.74 1.40 -27.86
CA THR A 28 -2.16 2.20 -29.03
C THR A 28 -3.07 1.41 -29.97
N ALA A 29 -2.82 0.11 -30.15
CA ALA A 29 -3.69 -0.76 -30.94
C ALA A 29 -5.06 -0.95 -30.27
N GLN A 30 -5.07 -1.13 -28.94
CA GLN A 30 -6.28 -1.19 -28.14
C GLN A 30 -5.99 -0.83 -26.69
N ALA A 31 -6.73 0.14 -26.14
CA ALA A 31 -6.61 0.51 -24.74
C ALA A 31 -6.86 -0.70 -23.83
N ASN A 32 -5.90 -1.02 -22.98
CA ASN A 32 -5.97 -2.19 -22.09
C ASN A 32 -5.20 -1.96 -20.78
N ALA A 33 -5.75 -2.48 -19.68
CA ALA A 33 -5.20 -2.28 -18.34
C ALA A 33 -3.80 -2.91 -18.16
N TRP A 34 -3.56 -4.07 -18.79
CA TRP A 34 -2.30 -4.81 -18.63
C TRP A 34 -1.09 -4.09 -19.24
N ALA A 35 -1.25 -3.48 -20.41
CA ALA A 35 -0.20 -2.68 -21.03
C ALA A 35 0.15 -1.46 -20.15
N LEU A 36 -0.85 -0.78 -19.59
CA LEU A 36 -0.63 0.35 -18.67
C LEU A 36 0.04 -0.11 -17.37
N ARG A 37 -0.40 -1.21 -16.78
CA ARG A 37 0.23 -1.82 -15.61
C ARG A 37 1.70 -2.15 -15.87
N ASN A 38 2.01 -2.79 -16.99
CA ASN A 38 3.38 -3.16 -17.33
C ASN A 38 4.26 -1.93 -17.64
N LEU A 39 3.70 -0.91 -18.28
CA LEU A 39 4.39 0.38 -18.44
C LEU A 39 4.67 1.04 -17.08
N GLY A 40 3.70 1.01 -16.15
CA GLY A 40 3.87 1.49 -14.79
C GLY A 40 5.00 0.78 -14.03
N VAL A 41 5.13 -0.55 -14.20
CA VAL A 41 6.26 -1.31 -13.64
C VAL A 41 7.60 -0.83 -14.20
N LEU A 42 7.69 -0.55 -15.50
CA LEU A 42 8.90 0.00 -16.12
C LEU A 42 9.21 1.42 -15.62
N ASP A 43 8.20 2.20 -15.24
CA ASP A 43 8.41 3.53 -14.65
C ASP A 43 8.95 3.42 -13.23
N ILE A 44 8.43 2.49 -12.41
CA ILE A 44 8.99 2.20 -11.07
C ILE A 44 10.46 1.79 -11.17
N GLN A 45 10.80 0.94 -12.15
CA GLN A 45 12.19 0.54 -12.39
C GLN A 45 13.09 1.70 -12.82
N ALA A 46 12.51 2.72 -13.44
CA ALA A 46 13.19 3.95 -13.83
C ALA A 46 13.10 5.06 -12.77
N ASP A 47 12.63 4.73 -11.55
CA ASP A 47 12.40 5.67 -10.44
C ASP A 47 11.36 6.77 -10.72
N ASP A 48 10.54 6.61 -11.76
CA ASP A 48 9.41 7.49 -12.09
C ASP A 48 8.13 7.01 -11.39
N VAL A 49 8.11 7.13 -10.06
CA VAL A 49 6.97 6.71 -9.23
C VAL A 49 5.71 7.54 -9.53
N ALA A 50 5.87 8.82 -9.88
CA ALA A 50 4.76 9.68 -10.25
C ALA A 50 4.10 9.23 -11.57
N GLY A 51 4.91 8.93 -12.60
CA GLY A 51 4.42 8.38 -13.86
C GLY A 51 3.80 6.99 -13.68
N ALA A 52 4.36 6.16 -12.80
CA ALA A 52 3.76 4.88 -12.44
C ALA A 52 2.36 5.07 -11.85
N ALA A 53 2.19 5.97 -10.89
CA ALA A 53 0.89 6.25 -10.25
C ALA A 53 -0.20 6.65 -11.25
N GLU A 54 0.14 7.49 -12.24
CA GLU A 54 -0.79 7.86 -13.32
C GLU A 54 -1.20 6.66 -14.19
N ARG A 55 -0.23 5.81 -14.54
CA ARG A 55 -0.48 4.62 -15.37
C ARG A 55 -1.31 3.58 -14.62
N PHE A 56 -1.01 3.31 -13.35
CA PHE A 56 -1.77 2.40 -12.51
C PHE A 56 -3.19 2.89 -12.26
N THR A 57 -3.37 4.18 -11.97
CA THR A 57 -4.70 4.79 -11.81
C THR A 57 -5.53 4.66 -13.10
N THR A 58 -4.89 4.87 -14.26
CA THR A 58 -5.56 4.71 -15.55
C THR A 58 -5.85 3.24 -15.86
N ALA A 59 -4.95 2.32 -15.54
CA ALA A 59 -5.18 0.88 -15.67
C ALA A 59 -6.36 0.44 -14.81
N HIS A 60 -6.42 0.88 -13.55
CA HIS A 60 -7.50 0.56 -12.64
C HIS A 60 -8.85 1.07 -13.15
N ARG A 61 -8.91 2.27 -13.75
CA ARG A 61 -10.15 2.77 -14.37
C ARG A 61 -10.67 1.88 -15.49
N LEU A 62 -9.79 1.19 -16.22
CA LEU A 62 -10.17 0.25 -17.28
C LEU A 62 -10.65 -1.10 -16.74
N ALA A 63 -10.17 -1.51 -15.55
CA ALA A 63 -10.50 -2.80 -14.94
C ALA A 63 -10.70 -2.67 -13.41
N PRO A 64 -11.70 -1.90 -12.93
CA PRO A 64 -11.82 -1.55 -11.51
C PRO A 64 -12.16 -2.73 -10.61
N ARG A 65 -12.77 -3.78 -11.17
CA ARG A 65 -13.15 -5.02 -10.45
C ARG A 65 -11.99 -6.02 -10.30
N LEU A 66 -10.83 -5.74 -10.89
CA LEU A 66 -9.67 -6.63 -10.79
C LEU A 66 -8.91 -6.34 -9.50
N ARG A 67 -9.22 -7.08 -8.43
CA ARG A 67 -8.62 -6.93 -7.09
C ARG A 67 -7.09 -6.85 -7.08
N ALA A 68 -6.39 -7.68 -7.85
CA ALA A 68 -4.92 -7.63 -7.92
C ALA A 68 -4.43 -6.26 -8.41
N LEU A 69 -5.09 -5.70 -9.43
CA LEU A 69 -4.76 -4.38 -9.95
C LEU A 69 -5.13 -3.26 -8.97
N THR A 70 -6.23 -3.40 -8.23
CA THR A 70 -6.59 -2.50 -7.13
C THR A 70 -5.48 -2.45 -6.09
N ILE A 71 -5.00 -3.60 -5.63
CA ILE A 71 -3.91 -3.69 -4.65
C ILE A 71 -2.65 -3.00 -5.17
N GLU A 72 -2.16 -3.36 -6.36
CA GLU A 72 -0.96 -2.74 -6.94
C GLU A 72 -1.14 -1.21 -7.10
N THR A 73 -2.34 -0.75 -7.47
CA THR A 73 -2.61 0.67 -7.65
C THR A 73 -2.60 1.44 -6.33
N LEU A 74 -3.19 0.87 -5.26
CA LEU A 74 -3.16 1.49 -3.93
C LEU A 74 -1.72 1.58 -3.40
N GLU A 75 -0.92 0.51 -3.56
CA GLU A 75 0.50 0.49 -3.17
C GLU A 75 1.29 1.59 -3.88
N VAL A 76 1.15 1.71 -5.20
CA VAL A 76 1.87 2.72 -6.00
C VAL A 76 1.42 4.14 -5.63
N LEU A 77 0.13 4.37 -5.37
CA LEU A 77 -0.36 5.69 -4.95
C LEU A 77 0.17 6.11 -3.59
N ILE A 78 0.24 5.18 -2.63
CA ILE A 78 0.83 5.43 -1.31
C ILE A 78 2.32 5.74 -1.45
N ALA A 79 3.06 4.91 -2.20
CA ALA A 79 4.48 5.14 -2.47
C ALA A 79 4.77 6.47 -3.20
N ALA A 80 3.85 6.92 -4.05
CA ALA A 80 3.91 8.21 -4.73
C ALA A 80 3.55 9.41 -3.84
N GLY A 81 3.23 9.21 -2.56
CA GLY A 81 2.78 10.28 -1.66
C GLY A 81 1.39 10.82 -2.02
N ARG A 82 0.53 10.00 -2.63
CA ARG A 82 -0.84 10.34 -3.05
C ARG A 82 -1.91 9.55 -2.28
N PRO A 83 -1.90 9.59 -0.94
CA PRO A 83 -2.83 8.78 -0.15
C PRO A 83 -4.31 9.20 -0.35
N GLY A 84 -4.58 10.48 -0.64
CA GLY A 84 -5.95 10.94 -0.92
C GLY A 84 -6.57 10.29 -2.16
N ASP A 85 -5.77 10.04 -3.20
CA ASP A 85 -6.23 9.33 -4.40
C ASP A 85 -6.49 7.85 -4.12
N ALA A 86 -5.64 7.22 -3.30
CA ALA A 86 -5.83 5.84 -2.85
C ALA A 86 -7.14 5.70 -2.06
N LEU A 87 -7.43 6.62 -1.14
CA LEU A 87 -8.72 6.66 -0.42
C LEU A 87 -9.90 6.86 -1.37
N GLY A 88 -9.75 7.74 -2.37
CA GLY A 88 -10.76 7.94 -3.40
C GLY A 88 -11.04 6.68 -4.23
N ILE A 89 -10.04 5.85 -4.50
CA ILE A 89 -10.26 4.53 -5.13
C ILE A 89 -11.02 3.61 -4.18
N ALA A 90 -10.58 3.50 -2.92
CA ALA A 90 -11.23 2.65 -1.91
C ALA A 90 -12.74 2.97 -1.76
N ASP A 91 -13.11 4.26 -1.86
CA ASP A 91 -14.50 4.75 -1.79
C ASP A 91 -15.39 4.34 -2.95
N ARG A 92 -14.82 3.83 -4.04
CA ARG A 92 -15.56 3.38 -5.22
C ARG A 92 -15.51 1.87 -5.43
N LEU A 93 -14.79 1.14 -4.58
CA LEU A 93 -14.71 -0.31 -4.65
C LEU A 93 -16.05 -0.95 -4.28
N ASP A 94 -16.35 -2.07 -4.92
CA ASP A 94 -17.47 -2.89 -4.51
C ASP A 94 -17.21 -3.53 -3.11
N PRO A 95 -18.27 -3.97 -2.40
CA PRO A 95 -18.12 -4.52 -1.06
C PRO A 95 -17.17 -5.71 -0.98
N ALA A 96 -17.10 -6.58 -2.00
CA ALA A 96 -16.25 -7.76 -1.97
C ALA A 96 -14.76 -7.37 -1.99
N GLN A 97 -14.40 -6.38 -2.81
CA GLN A 97 -13.04 -5.84 -2.79
C GLN A 97 -12.75 -5.04 -1.52
N ARG A 98 -13.71 -4.25 -1.02
CA ARG A 98 -13.53 -3.41 0.16
C ARG A 98 -13.34 -4.21 1.46
N TRP A 99 -13.92 -5.41 1.54
CA TRP A 99 -13.73 -6.32 2.68
C TRP A 99 -12.45 -7.15 2.59
N HIS A 100 -11.71 -7.09 1.48
CA HIS A 100 -10.48 -7.84 1.33
C HIS A 100 -9.38 -7.32 2.27
N GLY A 101 -8.74 -8.22 3.02
CA GLY A 101 -7.71 -7.91 4.01
C GLY A 101 -6.64 -6.93 3.53
N ARG A 102 -5.96 -7.27 2.42
CA ARG A 102 -4.91 -6.42 1.84
C ARG A 102 -5.40 -5.04 1.43
N VAL A 103 -6.65 -4.93 0.94
CA VAL A 103 -7.23 -3.65 0.54
C VAL A 103 -7.48 -2.79 1.76
N ARG A 104 -8.03 -3.37 2.84
CA ARG A 104 -8.26 -2.68 4.12
C ARG A 104 -6.95 -2.23 4.77
N LEU A 105 -5.90 -3.06 4.69
CA LEU A 105 -4.55 -2.71 5.16
C LEU A 105 -4.05 -1.44 4.46
N LEU A 106 -4.06 -1.44 3.12
CA LEU A 106 -3.60 -0.31 2.31
C LEU A 106 -4.50 0.94 2.50
N GLU A 107 -5.82 0.75 2.66
CA GLU A 107 -6.74 1.84 3.01
C GLU A 107 -6.38 2.47 4.37
N CYS A 108 -5.99 1.65 5.35
CA CYS A 108 -5.56 2.14 6.66
C CYS A 108 -4.23 2.92 6.57
N HIS A 109 -3.25 2.43 5.81
CA HIS A 109 -2.01 3.17 5.53
C HIS A 109 -2.31 4.53 4.88
N ALA A 110 -3.10 4.54 3.81
CA ALA A 110 -3.49 5.77 3.14
C ALA A 110 -4.23 6.72 4.08
N ALA A 111 -5.11 6.22 4.96
CA ALA A 111 -5.81 7.05 5.93
C ALA A 111 -4.85 7.70 6.94
N LEU A 112 -3.86 6.96 7.43
CA LEU A 112 -2.85 7.50 8.35
C LEU A 112 -1.93 8.53 7.67
N ASP A 113 -1.52 8.28 6.42
CA ASP A 113 -0.68 9.19 5.65
C ASP A 113 -1.42 10.47 5.26
N PHE A 114 -2.70 10.36 4.91
CA PHE A 114 -3.56 11.49 4.63
C PHE A 114 -3.95 12.27 5.90
N GLY A 115 -3.89 11.63 7.08
CA GLY A 115 -4.30 12.21 8.36
C GLY A 115 -5.78 12.01 8.72
N ASP A 116 -6.50 11.13 8.02
CA ASP A 116 -7.87 10.72 8.36
C ASP A 116 -7.87 9.68 9.49
N LEU A 117 -7.54 10.16 10.70
CA LEU A 117 -7.52 9.33 11.90
C LEU A 117 -8.87 8.65 12.21
N PRO A 118 -10.04 9.29 12.01
CA PRO A 118 -11.32 8.61 12.19
C PRO A 118 -11.49 7.39 11.29
N ARG A 119 -11.06 7.47 10.02
CA ARG A 119 -11.13 6.32 9.08
C ARG A 119 -10.15 5.22 9.47
N ALA A 120 -8.91 5.56 9.79
CA ALA A 120 -7.93 4.60 10.27
C ALA A 120 -8.41 3.86 11.53
N LYS A 121 -9.00 4.60 12.49
CA LYS A 121 -9.58 4.00 13.70
C LYS A 121 -10.66 2.97 13.38
N ARG A 122 -11.62 3.28 12.51
CA ARG A 122 -12.70 2.33 12.15
C ARG A 122 -12.13 1.04 11.57
N LEU A 123 -11.16 1.15 10.65
CA LEU A 123 -10.52 -0.02 10.04
C LEU A 123 -9.79 -0.88 11.08
N LEU A 124 -9.07 -0.25 12.01
CA LEU A 124 -8.38 -0.94 13.10
C LEU A 124 -9.34 -1.58 14.11
N ASP A 125 -10.46 -0.91 14.44
CA ASP A 125 -11.48 -1.43 15.36
C ASP A 125 -12.23 -2.62 14.77
N ASP A 126 -12.57 -2.57 13.47
CA ASP A 126 -13.23 -3.66 12.75
C ASP A 126 -12.39 -4.94 12.67
N GLY A 127 -11.08 -4.83 12.86
CA GLY A 127 -10.13 -5.92 12.64
C GLY A 127 -9.72 -6.02 11.17
N ILE A 128 -8.41 -5.91 10.91
CA ILE A 128 -7.83 -6.20 9.59
C ILE A 128 -7.19 -7.58 9.66
N VAL A 129 -7.67 -8.52 8.84
CA VAL A 129 -7.10 -9.86 8.70
C VAL A 129 -6.55 -10.00 7.29
N VAL A 130 -5.27 -10.30 7.16
CA VAL A 130 -4.57 -10.45 5.87
C VAL A 130 -4.04 -11.88 5.78
N ASP A 131 -4.65 -12.71 4.93
CA ASP A 131 -4.32 -14.14 4.82
C ASP A 131 -2.91 -14.41 4.26
N ASP A 132 -2.29 -13.43 3.60
CA ASP A 132 -1.00 -13.54 2.91
C ASP A 132 0.08 -12.58 3.45
N LEU A 133 -0.02 -12.16 4.72
CA LEU A 133 0.95 -11.25 5.32
C LEU A 133 2.34 -11.91 5.33
N ARG A 134 3.29 -11.32 4.60
CA ARG A 134 4.65 -11.87 4.49
C ARG A 134 5.51 -11.33 5.63
N GLU A 135 6.42 -12.15 6.16
CA GLU A 135 7.46 -11.67 7.07
C GLU A 135 8.23 -10.50 6.42
N GLY A 136 8.13 -9.31 7.02
CA GLY A 136 8.79 -8.09 6.56
C GLY A 136 7.94 -7.10 5.75
N GLU A 137 6.63 -7.33 5.60
CA GLU A 137 5.68 -6.26 5.26
C GLU A 137 5.37 -5.41 6.50
N ASP A 138 4.97 -4.14 6.31
CA ASP A 138 4.53 -3.29 7.41
C ASP A 138 3.46 -4.03 8.21
N SER A 139 3.85 -4.42 9.41
CA SER A 139 3.06 -5.30 10.24
C SER A 139 1.90 -4.51 10.85
N LEU A 140 0.78 -5.19 11.10
CA LEU A 140 -0.43 -4.58 11.68
C LEU A 140 -0.15 -3.88 13.03
N ASP A 141 0.90 -4.28 13.73
CA ASP A 141 1.41 -3.61 14.92
C ASP A 141 2.02 -2.22 14.63
N THR A 142 2.74 -2.05 13.52
CA THR A 142 3.23 -0.76 13.03
C THR A 142 2.08 0.20 12.78
N LEU A 143 1.04 -0.25 12.07
CA LEU A 143 -0.18 0.56 11.84
C LEU A 143 -0.85 0.99 13.15
N TRP A 144 -1.00 0.07 14.09
CA TRP A 144 -1.58 0.34 15.40
C TRP A 144 -0.83 1.45 16.14
N TRP A 145 0.49 1.34 16.25
CA TRP A 145 1.28 2.35 16.94
C TRP A 145 1.36 3.67 16.18
N THR A 146 1.48 3.65 14.85
CA THR A 146 1.43 4.87 14.03
C THR A 146 0.11 5.62 14.23
N TYR A 147 -1.02 4.92 14.34
CA TYR A 147 -2.30 5.54 14.66
C TYR A 147 -2.26 6.28 16.01
N HIS A 148 -1.81 5.59 17.07
CA HIS A 148 -1.77 6.19 18.40
C HIS A 148 -0.76 7.35 18.51
N GLU A 149 0.40 7.23 17.84
CA GLU A 149 1.38 8.32 17.75
C GLU A 149 0.79 9.54 17.03
N LYS A 150 0.17 9.37 15.85
CA LYS A 150 -0.46 10.49 15.13
C LYS A 150 -1.61 11.11 15.92
N ARG A 151 -2.40 10.31 16.62
CA ARG A 151 -3.48 10.80 17.51
C ARG A 151 -2.94 11.65 18.67
N ALA A 152 -1.84 11.24 19.29
CA ALA A 152 -1.21 12.02 20.36
C ALA A 152 -0.55 13.31 19.81
N ALA A 153 0.09 13.23 18.65
CA ALA A 153 0.71 14.38 17.99
C ALA A 153 -0.31 15.45 17.60
N ALA A 154 -1.51 15.05 17.16
CA ALA A 154 -2.61 15.98 16.84
C ALA A 154 -3.02 16.86 18.04
N GLY A 155 -2.69 16.48 19.27
CA GLY A 155 -2.92 17.28 20.47
C GLY A 155 -1.68 17.92 21.11
N MET A 156 -0.46 17.53 20.70
CA MET A 156 0.78 17.87 21.43
C MET A 156 1.95 18.36 20.54
N GLY A 157 1.86 18.25 19.22
CA GLY A 157 2.98 18.56 18.30
C GLY A 157 3.93 17.37 18.10
N ILE A 158 5.21 17.64 17.77
CA ILE A 158 6.22 16.60 17.52
C ILE A 158 6.44 15.77 18.79
N LEU A 159 6.25 14.46 18.69
CA LEU A 159 6.46 13.55 19.82
C LEU A 159 7.95 13.28 20.05
N ASP A 160 8.39 13.43 21.30
CA ASP A 160 9.70 12.95 21.72
C ASP A 160 9.74 11.40 21.85
N PRO A 161 10.94 10.79 21.91
CA PRO A 161 11.05 9.34 22.07
C PRO A 161 10.40 8.79 23.34
N ALA A 162 10.43 9.53 24.46
CA ALA A 162 9.84 9.10 25.72
C ALA A 162 8.31 8.98 25.64
N THR A 163 7.67 9.89 24.90
CA THR A 163 6.24 9.90 24.67
C THR A 163 5.81 8.72 23.80
N ARG A 164 6.60 8.33 22.79
CA ARG A 164 6.34 7.11 22.00
C ARG A 164 6.36 5.86 22.88
N VAL A 165 7.35 5.74 23.76
CA VAL A 165 7.43 4.61 24.71
C VAL A 165 6.21 4.57 25.63
N ARG A 166 5.78 5.74 26.15
CA ARG A 166 4.57 5.84 26.97
C ARG A 166 3.32 5.42 26.20
N ILE A 167 3.13 5.92 24.97
CA ILE A 167 2.00 5.57 24.10
C ILE A 167 1.91 4.05 23.91
N ARG A 168 3.04 3.38 23.64
CA ARG A 168 3.07 1.92 23.49
C ARG A 168 2.69 1.17 24.76
N ARG A 169 3.02 1.70 25.94
CA ARG A 169 2.62 1.13 27.24
C ARG A 169 1.14 1.35 27.54
N GLU A 170 0.59 2.50 27.19
CA GLU A 170 -0.82 2.86 27.41
C GLU A 170 -1.75 2.20 26.38
N HIS A 171 -1.23 1.87 25.20
CA HIS A 171 -1.96 1.22 24.11
C HIS A 171 -1.26 -0.08 23.71
N PRO A 172 -1.35 -1.12 24.55
CA PRO A 172 -0.80 -2.43 24.22
C PRO A 172 -1.41 -2.95 22.92
N LEU A 173 -0.62 -3.72 22.18
CA LEU A 173 -1.06 -4.32 20.92
C LEU A 173 -2.22 -5.28 21.19
N PRO A 174 -3.37 -5.14 20.50
CA PRO A 174 -4.46 -6.11 20.59
C PRO A 174 -3.98 -7.49 20.13
N CYS A 175 -4.49 -8.56 20.75
CA CYS A 175 -4.11 -9.94 20.42
C CYS A 175 -4.31 -10.26 18.93
N LEU A 176 -5.32 -9.68 18.29
CA LEU A 176 -5.60 -9.83 16.85
C LEU A 176 -4.45 -9.34 15.96
N TYR A 177 -3.62 -8.41 16.45
CA TYR A 177 -2.49 -7.84 15.71
C TYR A 177 -1.14 -8.36 16.21
N ASP A 178 -1.13 -9.23 17.23
CA ASP A 178 0.07 -9.85 17.78
C ASP A 178 0.36 -11.20 17.09
N TYR A 179 0.81 -11.13 15.84
CA TYR A 179 1.13 -12.33 15.05
C TYR A 179 2.33 -13.13 15.58
N ARG A 180 3.18 -12.53 16.42
CA ARG A 180 4.28 -13.22 17.10
C ARG A 180 3.80 -14.31 18.07
N MET A 181 2.52 -14.30 18.43
CA MET A 181 1.88 -15.32 19.27
C MET A 181 1.27 -16.48 18.46
N HIS A 182 1.22 -16.39 17.12
CA HIS A 182 0.58 -17.39 16.26
C HIS A 182 1.54 -18.39 15.58
N ASP A 183 2.86 -18.21 15.68
CA ASP A 183 3.87 -19.14 15.12
C ASP A 183 4.30 -20.27 16.08
N ASN A 184 3.61 -20.45 17.21
CA ASN A 184 3.91 -21.49 18.20
C ASN A 184 2.84 -22.61 18.24
N GLY A 185 2.41 -23.09 17.06
CA GLY A 185 1.47 -24.21 16.90
C GLY A 185 2.01 -25.33 16.03
#